data_AF-A0A1Y1LW88-F1
#
_entry.id   AF-A0A1Y1LW88-F1
#
_cell.length_a   1.000
_cell.length_b   1.000
_cell.length_c   1.000
_cell.angle_alpha   90.00
_cell.angle_beta   90.00
_cell.angle_gamma   90.00
#
_symmetry.space_group_name_H-M   'P 1'
#
loop_
_entity.id
_entity.type
_entity.pdbx_description
1 polymer ?
#
loop_
_entity_poly.entity_id
_entity_poly.type
_entity_poly.pdbx_seq_one_letter_code
_entity_poly.pdbx_strand_id
1 'polypeptide(L)'
;MWRAIASSVPYLTEALRQRELQYTKFLNGRTERVPRWKECTDLVTQSLSVAVGALYVRKYFPKGAKEKATEIISDIKAEFIDILKGVDWMDNVTRSHALEKANAMVPHVAYPDELLSDKEIEGVFEGVS
;
A
#
# COMPACT_ATOMS: atom_id res chain seq x y z
N MET A 1 25.94 6.26 11.39
CA MET A 1 26.85 5.20 10.90
C MET A 1 26.24 3.80 11.06
N TRP A 2 25.97 3.31 12.28
CA TRP A 2 25.39 1.97 12.51
C TRP A 2 24.10 1.68 11.72
N ARG A 3 23.11 2.58 11.77
CA ARG A 3 21.81 2.38 11.08
C ARG A 3 21.95 2.14 9.57
N ALA A 4 22.90 2.82 8.92
CA ALA A 4 23.17 2.66 7.49
C ALA A 4 23.84 1.32 7.16
N ILE A 5 24.74 0.85 8.04
CA ILE A 5 25.33 -0.49 7.92
C ILE A 5 24.25 -1.55 8.09
N ALA A 6 23.44 -1.43 9.15
CA ALA A 6 22.34 -2.35 9.44
C ALA A 6 21.34 -2.45 8.27
N SER A 7 20.94 -1.33 7.67
CA SER A 7 20.04 -1.32 6.51
C SER A 7 20.65 -1.93 5.24
N SER A 8 21.98 -2.05 5.18
CA SER A 8 22.69 -2.60 4.02
C SER A 8 22.90 -4.11 4.12
N VAL A 9 22.85 -4.69 5.33
CA VAL A 9 23.11 -6.12 5.58
C VAL A 9 22.36 -7.09 4.64
N PRO A 10 21.09 -6.85 4.25
CA PRO A 10 20.38 -7.75 3.32
C PRO A 10 21.06 -7.93 1.95
N TYR A 11 21.93 -6.99 1.55
CA TYR A 11 22.66 -6.98 0.29
C TYR A 11 24.11 -7.48 0.41
N LEU A 12 24.56 -7.80 1.62
CA LEU A 12 25.94 -8.19 1.89
C LEU A 12 26.12 -9.72 1.90
N THR A 13 27.32 -10.16 2.27
CA THR A 13 27.70 -11.57 2.32
C THR A 13 26.84 -12.36 3.29
N GLU A 14 26.78 -13.67 3.07
CA GLU A 14 26.04 -14.59 3.93
C GLU A 14 26.51 -14.54 5.39
N ALA A 15 27.81 -14.32 5.62
CA ALA A 15 28.36 -14.18 6.96
C ALA A 15 27.68 -13.04 7.75
N LEU A 16 27.50 -11.86 7.14
CA LEU A 16 26.86 -10.72 7.79
C LEU A 16 25.35 -10.93 7.96
N ARG A 17 24.73 -11.55 6.95
CA ARG A 17 23.30 -11.94 6.97
C ARG A 17 22.99 -12.95 8.07
N GLN A 18 23.91 -13.86 8.40
CA GLN A 18 23.77 -14.79 9.52
C GLN A 18 23.95 -14.12 10.88
N ARG A 19 24.83 -13.11 10.98
CA ARG A 19 24.96 -12.31 12.21
C ARG A 19 23.69 -11.52 12.52
N GLU A 20 23.06 -10.94 11.50
CA GLU A 20 21.76 -10.29 11.64
C GLU A 20 20.67 -11.28 12.06
N LEU A 21 20.66 -12.50 11.51
CA LEU A 21 19.72 -13.54 11.94
C LEU A 21 19.91 -13.90 13.42
N GLN A 22 21.16 -14.06 13.89
CA GLN A 22 21.44 -14.32 15.31
C GLN A 22 20.91 -13.21 16.22
N TYR A 23 21.12 -11.95 15.84
CA TYR A 23 20.59 -10.80 16.55
C TYR A 23 19.05 -10.79 16.56
N THR A 24 18.42 -11.01 15.40
CA THR A 24 16.96 -11.04 15.27
C THR A 24 16.34 -12.19 16.06
N LYS A 25 16.97 -13.37 16.06
CA LYS A 25 16.57 -14.52 16.86
C LYS A 25 16.48 -14.18 18.35
N PHE A 26 17.45 -13.42 18.86
CA PHE A 26 17.44 -12.97 20.25
C PHE A 26 16.29 -11.99 20.54
N LEU A 27 16.00 -11.07 19.61
CA LEU A 27 14.96 -10.05 19.80
C LEU A 27 13.53 -10.58 19.71
N ASN A 28 13.24 -11.46 18.74
CA ASN A 28 11.86 -11.86 18.43
C ASN A 28 11.70 -13.36 18.15
N GLY A 29 12.72 -14.17 18.44
CA GLY A 29 12.64 -15.62 18.30
C GLY A 29 12.74 -16.16 16.87
N ARG A 30 12.92 -15.30 15.85
CA ARG A 30 13.01 -15.74 14.45
C ARG A 30 14.22 -16.66 14.23
N THR A 31 13.96 -17.92 13.86
CA THR A 31 14.99 -18.95 13.68
C THR A 31 15.56 -19.03 12.28
N GLU A 32 14.84 -18.54 11.29
CA GLU A 32 15.21 -18.63 9.88
C GLU A 32 14.89 -17.37 9.08
N ARG A 33 15.65 -17.15 8.01
CA ARG A 33 15.37 -16.10 7.02
C ARG A 33 14.27 -16.58 6.07
N VAL A 34 13.53 -15.62 5.49
CA VAL A 34 12.63 -15.99 4.39
C VAL A 34 13.46 -16.44 3.18
N PRO A 35 12.93 -17.33 2.33
CA PRO A 35 13.61 -17.76 1.12
C PRO A 35 14.09 -16.57 0.28
N ARG A 36 15.27 -16.71 -0.36
CA ARG A 36 15.92 -15.59 -1.07
C ARG A 36 15.04 -14.98 -2.16
N TRP A 37 14.30 -15.80 -2.90
CA TRP A 37 13.37 -15.32 -3.92
C TRP A 37 12.33 -14.36 -3.33
N LYS A 38 11.84 -14.64 -2.12
CA LYS A 38 10.85 -13.82 -1.43
C LYS A 38 11.48 -12.51 -0.94
N GLU A 39 12.70 -12.55 -0.40
CA GLU A 39 13.43 -11.32 -0.06
C GLU A 39 13.60 -10.42 -1.29
N CYS A 40 13.94 -11.00 -2.45
CA CYS A 40 14.09 -10.26 -3.70
C CYS A 40 12.75 -9.71 -4.21
N THR A 41 11.66 -10.48 -4.12
CA THR A 41 10.32 -10.01 -4.48
C THR A 41 9.88 -8.86 -3.57
N ASP A 42 10.08 -8.98 -2.26
CA ASP A 42 9.72 -7.94 -1.29
C ASP A 42 10.54 -6.66 -1.52
N LEU A 43 11.82 -6.79 -1.87
CA LEU A 43 12.69 -5.68 -2.25
C LEU A 43 12.16 -4.95 -3.50
N VAL A 44 11.93 -5.68 -4.58
CA VAL A 44 11.45 -5.10 -5.84
C VAL A 44 10.06 -4.50 -5.67
N THR A 45 9.20 -5.11 -4.85
CA THR A 45 7.88 -4.54 -4.52
C THR A 45 7.99 -3.21 -3.78
N GLN A 46 8.99 -3.05 -2.91
CA GLN A 46 9.22 -1.79 -2.19
C GLN A 46 9.87 -0.72 -3.09
N SER A 47 10.83 -1.10 -3.93
CA SER A 47 11.59 -0.16 -4.76
C SER A 47 10.89 0.21 -6.07
N LEU A 48 10.12 -0.71 -6.65
CA LEU A 48 9.46 -0.59 -7.96
C LEU A 48 7.96 -0.91 -7.83
N SER A 49 7.31 -0.35 -6.81
CA SER A 49 5.91 -0.63 -6.45
C SER A 49 4.92 -0.41 -7.60
N VAL A 50 5.12 0.64 -8.41
CA VAL A 50 4.30 0.96 -9.59
C VAL A 50 4.39 -0.16 -10.64
N ALA A 51 5.60 -0.59 -10.99
CA ALA A 51 5.81 -1.65 -11.99
C ALA A 51 5.28 -3.00 -11.51
N VAL A 52 5.58 -3.38 -10.27
CA VAL A 52 5.08 -4.64 -9.68
C VAL A 52 3.56 -4.62 -9.57
N GLY A 53 2.99 -3.49 -9.15
CA GLY A 53 1.54 -3.27 -9.07
C GLY A 53 0.86 -3.45 -10.41
N ALA A 54 1.39 -2.84 -11.48
CA ALA A 54 0.87 -3.00 -12.84
C ALA A 54 0.88 -4.47 -13.29
N LEU A 55 1.99 -5.19 -13.07
CA LEU A 55 2.08 -6.62 -13.38
C LEU A 55 1.05 -7.45 -12.61
N TYR A 56 0.86 -7.15 -11.33
CA TYR A 56 -0.11 -7.84 -10.48
C TYR A 56 -1.54 -7.59 -10.96
N VAL A 57 -1.90 -6.32 -11.21
CA VAL A 57 -3.23 -5.93 -11.68
C VAL A 57 -3.57 -6.62 -12.99
N ARG A 58 -2.67 -6.57 -13.98
CA ARG A 58 -2.88 -7.17 -15.31
C ARG A 58 -3.10 -8.69 -15.26
N LYS A 59 -2.43 -9.38 -14.32
CA LYS A 59 -2.42 -10.85 -14.29
C LYS A 59 -3.45 -11.45 -13.33
N TYR A 60 -3.69 -10.81 -12.20
CA TYR A 60 -4.41 -11.42 -11.08
C TYR A 60 -5.64 -10.63 -10.62
N PHE A 61 -5.78 -9.35 -10.97
CA PHE A 61 -6.91 -8.58 -10.51
C PHE A 61 -8.17 -8.89 -11.33
N PRO A 62 -9.27 -9.33 -10.69
CA PRO A 62 -10.47 -9.74 -11.41
C PRO A 62 -11.20 -8.56 -12.06
N LYS A 63 -11.63 -8.74 -13.31
CA LYS A 63 -12.46 -7.77 -14.04
C LYS A 63 -13.78 -7.54 -13.29
N GLY A 64 -14.20 -6.28 -13.15
CA GLY A 64 -15.46 -5.93 -12.46
C GLY A 64 -15.32 -5.75 -10.95
N ALA A 65 -14.19 -6.12 -10.33
CA ALA A 65 -14.04 -6.02 -8.88
C ALA A 65 -13.78 -4.58 -8.40
N LYS A 66 -13.10 -3.76 -9.20
CA LYS A 66 -12.87 -2.35 -8.89
C LYS A 66 -14.20 -1.58 -8.89
N GLU A 67 -15.05 -1.87 -9.87
CA GLU A 67 -16.38 -1.28 -10.04
C GLU A 67 -17.29 -1.65 -8.86
N LYS A 68 -17.39 -2.94 -8.51
CA LYS A 68 -18.17 -3.40 -7.35
C LYS A 68 -17.68 -2.80 -6.03
N ALA A 69 -16.36 -2.73 -5.82
CA ALA A 69 -15.83 -2.10 -4.62
C ALA A 69 -16.13 -0.59 -4.56
N THR A 70 -16.14 0.07 -5.72
CA THR A 70 -16.47 1.50 -5.83
C THR A 70 -17.93 1.76 -5.50
N GLU A 71 -18.85 0.90 -5.97
CA GLU A 71 -20.27 0.94 -5.62
C GLU A 71 -20.47 0.79 -4.11
N ILE A 72 -19.87 -0.22 -3.47
CA ILE A 72 -19.95 -0.43 -2.02
C ILE A 72 -19.46 0.80 -1.24
N ILE A 73 -18.34 1.40 -1.65
CA ILE A 73 -17.80 2.60 -0.98
C ILE A 73 -18.73 3.80 -1.15
N SER A 74 -19.34 3.94 -2.32
CA SER A 74 -20.34 4.98 -2.58
C SER A 74 -21.56 4.82 -1.67
N ASP A 75 -22.08 3.60 -1.55
CA ASP A 75 -23.24 3.28 -0.71
C ASP A 75 -22.94 3.54 0.78
N ILE A 76 -21.78 3.10 1.26
CA ILE A 76 -21.34 3.38 2.64
C ILE A 76 -21.22 4.89 2.90
N LYS A 77 -20.69 5.65 1.94
CA LYS A 77 -20.57 7.11 2.06
C LYS A 77 -21.96 7.77 2.11
N ALA A 78 -22.90 7.31 1.29
CA ALA A 78 -24.27 7.81 1.27
C ALA A 78 -24.96 7.55 2.62
N GLU A 79 -24.90 6.31 3.11
CA GLU A 79 -25.48 5.95 4.40
C GLU A 79 -24.84 6.73 5.55
N PHE A 80 -23.52 6.92 5.53
CA PHE A 80 -22.83 7.73 6.54
C PHE A 80 -23.33 9.20 6.54
N ILE A 81 -23.56 9.78 5.36
CA ILE A 81 -24.13 11.13 5.23
C ILE A 81 -25.54 11.18 5.82
N ASP A 82 -26.36 10.15 5.60
CA ASP A 82 -27.73 10.10 6.13
C ASP A 82 -27.75 9.93 7.65
N ILE A 83 -26.85 9.10 8.20
CA ILE A 83 -26.63 9.01 9.65
C ILE A 83 -26.24 10.37 10.22
N LEU A 84 -25.29 11.09 9.60
CA LEU A 84 -24.86 12.40 10.06
C LEU A 84 -26.00 13.43 10.13
N LYS A 85 -27.01 13.31 9.25
CA LYS A 85 -28.19 14.20 9.28
C LYS A 85 -29.10 13.93 10.47
N GLY A 86 -29.17 12.68 10.94
CA GLY A 86 -30.16 12.22 11.93
C GLY A 86 -29.64 12.05 13.36
N VAL A 87 -28.34 12.23 13.63
CA VAL A 87 -27.78 12.06 14.98
C VAL A 87 -28.12 13.23 15.91
N ASP A 88 -28.62 12.91 17.11
CA ASP A 88 -29.05 13.91 18.10
C ASP A 88 -27.91 14.45 18.98
N TRP A 89 -26.79 13.72 19.04
CA TRP A 89 -25.65 14.08 19.89
C TRP A 89 -24.77 15.20 19.28
N MET A 90 -24.96 15.52 17.99
CA MET A 90 -24.14 16.45 17.25
C MET A 90 -24.87 17.77 17.02
N ASP A 91 -24.25 18.88 17.44
CA ASP A 91 -24.73 20.23 17.16
C ASP A 91 -24.68 20.56 15.66
N ASN A 92 -25.41 21.60 15.26
CA ASN A 92 -25.58 21.96 13.84
C ASN A 92 -24.27 22.42 13.18
N VAL A 93 -23.37 23.08 13.91
CA VAL A 93 -22.10 23.58 13.35
C VAL A 93 -21.18 22.39 13.07
N THR A 94 -21.02 21.50 14.05
CA THR A 94 -20.23 20.27 13.89
C THR A 94 -20.80 19.38 12.79
N ARG A 95 -22.14 19.26 12.69
CA ARG A 95 -22.81 18.50 11.62
C ARG A 95 -22.51 19.05 10.24
N SER A 96 -22.56 20.36 10.07
CA SER A 96 -22.24 21.02 8.79
C SER A 96 -20.82 20.69 8.34
N HIS A 97 -19.84 20.80 9.24
CA HIS A 97 -18.45 20.46 8.93
C HIS A 97 -18.22 18.96 8.68
N ALA A 98 -18.92 18.09 9.41
CA ALA A 98 -18.85 16.65 9.17
C ALA A 98 -19.38 16.28 7.78
N LEU A 99 -20.49 16.89 7.35
CA LEU A 99 -21.05 16.71 6.01
C LEU A 99 -20.13 17.25 4.92
N GLU A 100 -19.55 18.43 5.12
CA GLU A 100 -18.56 19.00 4.20
C GLU A 100 -17.36 18.06 4.02
N LYS A 101 -16.79 17.56 5.13
CA LYS A 101 -15.70 16.61 5.10
C LYS A 101 -16.08 15.32 4.40
N ALA A 102 -17.24 14.73 4.73
CA ALA A 102 -17.71 13.50 4.10
C ALA A 102 -17.85 13.67 2.59
N ASN A 103 -18.44 14.78 2.12
CA ASN A 103 -18.57 15.08 0.69
C ASN A 103 -17.22 15.22 -0.01
N ALA A 104 -16.25 15.87 0.63
CA ALA A 104 -14.90 16.09 0.09
C ALA A 104 -14.01 14.82 0.06
N MET A 105 -14.42 13.71 0.71
CA MET A 105 -13.63 12.47 0.67
C MET A 105 -13.55 11.89 -0.74
N VAL A 106 -12.33 11.71 -1.23
CA VAL A 106 -12.00 11.07 -2.51
C VAL A 106 -11.63 9.59 -2.25
N PRO A 107 -12.37 8.62 -2.84
CA PRO A 107 -12.04 7.22 -2.69
C PRO A 107 -10.90 6.82 -3.63
N HIS A 108 -9.88 6.14 -3.10
CA HIS A 108 -8.87 5.45 -3.89
C HIS A 108 -9.14 3.95 -3.86
N VAL A 109 -9.65 3.40 -4.96
CA VAL A 109 -10.13 2.02 -5.03
C VAL A 109 -9.22 1.16 -5.90
N ALA A 110 -8.67 0.11 -5.31
CA ALA A 110 -7.79 -0.89 -5.93
C ALA A 110 -6.49 -0.32 -6.53
N TYR A 111 -6.56 0.30 -7.71
CA TYR A 111 -5.40 0.84 -8.41
C TYR A 111 -5.78 2.08 -9.25
N PRO A 112 -4.85 3.03 -9.45
CA PRO A 112 -5.03 4.15 -10.37
C PRO A 112 -4.99 3.65 -11.82
N ASP A 113 -5.78 4.25 -12.72
CA ASP A 113 -5.93 3.79 -14.10
C ASP A 113 -4.62 3.89 -14.91
N GLU A 114 -3.72 4.76 -14.46
CA GLU A 114 -2.38 4.96 -14.97
C GLU A 114 -1.52 3.69 -14.91
N LEU A 115 -1.82 2.74 -14.00
CA LEU A 115 -1.14 1.42 -13.97
C LEU A 115 -1.50 0.52 -15.16
N LEU A 116 -2.49 0.89 -15.97
CA LEU A 116 -2.84 0.17 -17.20
C LEU A 116 -2.04 0.67 -18.42
N SER A 117 -1.37 1.82 -18.31
CA SER A 117 -0.65 2.47 -19.41
C SER A 117 0.85 2.25 -19.30
N ASP A 118 1.45 1.59 -20.29
CA ASP A 118 2.91 1.39 -20.31
C ASP A 118 3.67 2.72 -20.39
N LYS A 119 3.15 3.70 -21.15
CA LYS A 119 3.76 5.03 -21.27
C LYS A 119 3.83 5.78 -19.92
N GLU A 120 2.77 5.70 -19.12
CA GLU A 120 2.73 6.38 -17.82
C GLU A 120 3.64 5.69 -16.82
N ILE A 121 3.72 4.36 -16.86
CA ILE A 121 4.66 3.58 -16.04
C ILE A 121 6.11 3.92 -16.43
N GLU A 122 6.44 3.93 -17.71
CA GLU A 122 7.78 4.27 -18.20
C GLU A 122 8.20 5.67 -17.75
N GLY A 123 7.29 6.65 -17.84
CA GLY A 123 7.50 8.02 -17.37
C GLY A 123 7.92 8.12 -15.89
N VAL A 124 7.43 7.22 -15.03
CA VAL A 124 7.82 7.17 -13.61
C VAL A 124 9.29 6.77 -13.43
N PHE A 125 9.87 6.03 -14.38
CA PHE A 125 11.21 5.45 -14.26
C PHE A 125 12.27 6.10 -15.16
N GLU A 126 11.95 7.17 -15.89
CA GLU A 126 12.88 7.86 -16.80
C GLU A 126 14.19 8.31 -16.13
N GLY A 127 14.18 8.64 -14.83
CA GLY A 127 15.36 9.07 -14.07
C GLY A 127 16.15 7.96 -13.37
N VAL A 128 15.76 6.70 -13.53
CA VAL A 128 16.37 5.54 -12.87
C VAL A 128 17.19 4.69 -13.85
N SER A 129 17.03 4.92 -15.15
CA SER A 129 17.80 4.29 -16.25
C SER A 129 19.19 4.87 -16.42
#